data_AF-E8V1J1-F1
#
_entry.id   AF-E8V1J1-F1
#
_cell.length_a   1.000
_cell.length_b   1.000
_cell.length_c   1.000
_cell.angle_alpha   90.00
_cell.angle_beta   90.00
_cell.angle_gamma   90.00
#
_symmetry.space_group_name_H-M   'P 1'
#
loop_
_entity.id
_entity.type
_entity.pdbx_description
1 polymer ?
#
loop_
_entity_poly.entity_id
_entity_poly.type
_entity_poly.pdbx_seq_one_letter_code
_entity_poly.pdbx_strand_id
1 'polypeptide(L)'
;MTSNSSAAAVRRPLGVRATEEQHRVLREAAEREQRSVSSFVLNAALQAAQKPEPRKRTREEVAKAIAQAQALMRPYRQEGASIVDDLIAERRAEAARE
;
A
#
# COMPACT_ATOMS: atom_id res chain seq x y z
N MET A 1 36.31 -7.40 8.28
CA MET A 1 34.88 -7.68 8.06
C MET A 1 34.16 -6.35 8.26
N THR A 2 33.48 -5.68 7.34
CA THR A 2 33.02 -5.91 5.97
C THR A 2 33.04 -4.55 5.26
N SER A 3 33.40 -4.54 3.99
CA SER A 3 33.60 -3.34 3.15
C SER A 3 32.32 -2.50 3.02
N ASN A 4 32.41 -1.22 3.39
CA ASN A 4 31.40 -0.21 3.07
C ASN A 4 31.57 0.18 1.59
N SER A 5 30.93 -0.56 0.68
CA SER A 5 30.89 -0.21 -0.73
C SER A 5 29.94 0.97 -0.93
N SER A 6 30.48 2.17 -0.79
CA SER A 6 29.79 3.43 -1.09
C SER A 6 29.63 3.57 -2.60
N ALA A 7 28.57 2.99 -3.16
CA ALA A 7 28.12 3.28 -4.51
C ALA A 7 27.82 4.79 -4.60
N ALA A 8 28.65 5.52 -5.34
CA ALA A 8 28.55 6.96 -5.48
C ALA A 8 27.19 7.33 -6.11
N ALA A 9 26.30 7.91 -5.31
CA ALA A 9 25.01 8.38 -5.77
C ALA A 9 25.24 9.56 -6.74
N VAL A 10 25.19 9.28 -8.05
CA VAL A 10 25.29 10.29 -9.10
C VAL A 10 24.10 11.24 -8.96
N ARG A 11 24.35 12.49 -8.53
CA ARG A 11 23.32 13.53 -8.45
C ARG A 11 22.82 13.83 -9.87
N ARG A 12 21.55 13.50 -10.13
CA ARG A 12 20.87 13.67 -11.42
C ARG A 12 19.64 14.57 -11.25
N PRO A 13 19.16 15.23 -12.33
CA PRO A 13 18.37 16.48 -12.30
C PRO A 13 17.03 16.48 -11.54
N LEU A 14 16.63 15.38 -10.90
CA LEU A 14 15.43 15.28 -10.06
C LEU A 14 15.73 14.86 -8.61
N GLY A 15 17.00 14.84 -8.19
CA GLY A 15 17.38 14.41 -6.84
C GLY A 15 17.12 12.94 -6.52
N VAL A 16 16.72 12.14 -7.52
CA VAL A 16 16.41 10.73 -7.39
C VAL A 16 17.71 9.96 -7.15
N ARG A 17 17.82 9.33 -5.97
CA ARG A 17 18.90 8.38 -5.68
C ARG A 17 18.60 7.09 -6.42
N ALA A 18 19.34 6.84 -7.51
CA ALA A 18 19.28 5.61 -8.27
C ALA A 18 20.69 5.01 -8.37
N THR A 19 20.79 3.68 -8.32
CA THR A 19 22.04 2.97 -8.63
C THR A 19 22.36 3.11 -10.12
N GLU A 20 23.60 2.81 -10.52
CA GLU A 20 24.00 2.88 -11.92
C GLU A 20 23.16 1.94 -12.82
N GLU A 21 22.87 0.74 -12.33
CA GLU A 21 22.00 -0.23 -13.01
C GLU A 21 20.58 0.31 -13.20
N GLN A 22 19.99 0.88 -12.14
CA GLN A 22 18.65 1.49 -12.23
C GLN A 22 18.63 2.64 -13.23
N HIS A 23 19.68 3.46 -13.29
CA HIS A 23 19.74 4.51 -14.28
C HIS A 23 19.89 3.99 -15.71
N ARG A 24 20.61 2.89 -15.92
CA ARG A 24 20.70 2.24 -17.24
C ARG A 24 19.31 1.82 -17.72
N VAL A 25 18.55 1.14 -16.85
CA VAL A 25 17.18 0.72 -17.13
C VAL A 25 16.27 1.92 -17.43
N LEU A 26 16.37 3.00 -16.64
CA LEU A 26 15.59 4.22 -16.89
C LEU A 26 15.96 4.91 -18.21
N ARG A 27 17.24 4.87 -18.60
CA ARG A 27 17.70 5.43 -19.87
C ARG A 27 17.15 4.62 -21.05
N GLU A 28 17.27 3.30 -21.02
CA GLU A 28 16.71 2.42 -22.06
C GLU A 28 15.19 2.61 -22.19
N ALA A 29 14.49 2.75 -21.08
CA ALA A 29 13.04 3.02 -21.08
C ALA A 29 12.71 4.39 -21.68
N ALA A 30 13.46 5.44 -21.32
CA ALA A 30 13.26 6.78 -21.87
C ALA A 30 13.57 6.84 -23.39
N GLU A 31 14.60 6.11 -23.85
CA GLU A 31 14.95 6.00 -25.27
C GLU A 31 13.83 5.32 -26.07
N ARG A 32 13.22 4.25 -25.55
CA ARG A 32 12.05 3.59 -26.18
C ARG A 32 10.88 4.56 -26.36
N GLU A 33 10.71 5.50 -25.43
CA GLU A 33 9.66 6.53 -25.51
C GLU A 33 10.11 7.82 -26.23
N GLN A 34 11.32 7.86 -26.80
CA GLN A 34 11.90 9.05 -27.44
C GLN A 34 11.87 10.29 -26.53
N ARG A 35 12.07 10.10 -25.22
CA ARG A 35 12.01 11.15 -24.20
C ARG A 35 13.35 11.27 -23.48
N SER A 36 13.61 12.44 -22.91
CA SER A 36 14.73 12.60 -21.98
C SER A 36 14.46 11.82 -20.69
N VAL A 37 15.50 11.25 -20.07
CA VAL A 37 15.39 10.48 -18.81
C VAL A 37 14.71 11.31 -17.72
N SER A 38 14.99 12.61 -17.65
CA SER A 38 14.35 13.52 -16.70
C SER A 38 12.84 13.65 -16.94
N SER A 39 12.42 13.82 -18.19
CA SER A 39 10.99 13.92 -18.54
C SER A 39 10.25 12.60 -18.28
N PHE A 40 10.89 11.47 -18.62
CA PHE A 40 10.36 10.14 -18.37
C PHE A 40 10.11 9.88 -16.87
N VAL A 41 11.12 10.12 -16.04
CA VAL A 41 11.02 9.93 -14.58
C VAL A 41 9.99 10.88 -13.96
N LEU A 42 9.96 12.15 -14.39
CA LEU A 42 8.98 13.12 -13.90
C LEU A 42 7.55 12.71 -14.24
N ASN A 43 7.28 12.27 -15.47
CA ASN A 43 5.95 11.81 -15.87
C ASN A 43 5.52 10.56 -15.09
N ALA A 44 6.43 9.59 -14.90
CA ALA A 44 6.15 8.43 -14.08
C ALA A 44 5.84 8.82 -12.62
N ALA A 45 6.58 9.78 -12.05
CA ALA A 45 6.32 10.29 -10.71
C ALA A 45 4.97 11.01 -10.61
N LEU A 46 4.61 11.82 -11.60
CA LEU A 46 3.31 12.50 -11.67
C LEU A 46 2.16 11.51 -11.84
N GLN A 47 2.33 10.44 -12.61
CA GLN A 47 1.33 9.37 -12.73
C GLN A 47 1.19 8.58 -11.42
N ALA A 48 2.30 8.30 -10.74
CA ALA A 48 2.29 7.63 -9.44
C ALA A 48 1.68 8.52 -8.33
N ALA A 49 1.83 9.83 -8.43
CA ALA A 49 1.20 10.81 -7.54
C ALA A 49 -0.31 10.97 -7.84
N GLN A 50 -0.72 10.80 -9.10
CA GLN A 50 -2.12 10.71 -9.53
C GLN A 50 -2.80 9.39 -9.14
N LYS A 51 -2.28 8.67 -8.13
CA LYS A 51 -3.06 7.60 -7.49
C LYS A 51 -4.44 8.18 -7.16
N PRO A 52 -5.54 7.53 -7.58
CA PRO A 52 -6.86 7.99 -7.22
C PRO A 52 -6.87 8.11 -5.70
N GLU A 53 -7.34 9.25 -5.18
CA GLU A 53 -7.63 9.37 -3.75
C GLU A 53 -8.33 8.10 -3.28
N PRO A 54 -8.03 7.56 -2.09
CA PRO A 54 -8.76 6.42 -1.58
C PRO A 54 -10.24 6.76 -1.62
N ARG A 55 -10.96 6.18 -2.59
CA ARG A 55 -12.36 6.50 -2.84
C ARG A 55 -13.09 6.30 -1.53
N LYS A 56 -13.65 7.38 -0.98
CA LYS A 56 -14.51 7.31 0.19
C LYS A 56 -15.67 6.40 -0.18
N ARG A 57 -15.70 5.20 0.40
CA ARG A 57 -16.78 4.25 0.13
C ARG A 57 -18.10 4.87 0.57
N THR A 58 -19.14 4.73 -0.23
CA THR A 58 -20.48 5.18 0.16
C THR A 58 -21.01 4.28 1.28
N ARG A 59 -22.01 4.76 2.05
CA ARG A 59 -22.65 3.93 3.07
C ARG A 59 -23.22 2.62 2.49
N GLU A 60 -23.72 2.68 1.26
CA GLU A 60 -24.26 1.52 0.53
C GLU A 60 -23.16 0.52 0.15
N GLU A 61 -22.01 1.00 -0.32
CA GLU A 61 -20.85 0.14 -0.64
C GLU A 61 -20.33 -0.57 0.61
N VAL A 62 -20.29 0.13 1.74
CA VAL A 62 -19.91 -0.44 3.04
C VAL A 62 -20.94 -1.49 3.50
N ALA A 63 -22.24 -1.17 3.43
CA ALA A 63 -23.29 -2.10 3.80
C ALA A 63 -23.25 -3.38 2.95
N LYS A 64 -23.01 -3.25 1.63
CA LYS A 64 -22.86 -4.38 0.72
C LYS A 64 -21.66 -5.25 1.07
N ALA A 65 -20.51 -4.64 1.39
CA ALA A 65 -19.33 -5.37 1.81
C ALA A 65 -19.54 -6.14 3.12
N ILE A 66 -20.24 -5.53 4.09
CA ILE A 66 -20.60 -6.17 5.35
C ILE A 66 -21.54 -7.35 5.11
N ALA A 67 -22.59 -7.17 4.29
CA ALA A 67 -23.53 -8.25 3.96
C ALA A 67 -22.84 -9.43 3.27
N GLN A 68 -21.90 -9.16 2.35
CA GLN A 68 -21.11 -10.21 1.71
C GLN A 68 -20.22 -10.96 2.70
N ALA A 69 -19.53 -10.24 3.59
CA ALA A 69 -18.72 -10.85 4.64
C ALA A 69 -19.57 -11.72 5.57
N GLN A 70 -20.76 -11.25 5.97
CA GLN A 70 -21.68 -12.02 6.80
C GLN A 70 -22.19 -13.28 6.10
N ALA A 71 -22.47 -13.21 4.79
CA ALA A 71 -22.89 -14.37 4.01
C ALA A 71 -21.78 -15.43 3.92
N LEU A 72 -20.52 -15.00 3.71
CA LEU A 72 -19.36 -15.89 3.69
C LEU A 72 -19.06 -16.52 5.05
N MET A 73 -19.32 -15.80 6.14
CA MET A 73 -19.13 -16.27 7.51
C MET A 73 -20.29 -17.15 8.01
N ARG A 74 -21.43 -17.18 7.31
CA ARG A 74 -22.62 -17.95 7.70
C ARG A 74 -22.36 -19.44 7.98
N PRO A 75 -21.60 -20.20 7.18
CA PRO A 75 -21.30 -21.60 7.47
C PRO A 75 -20.31 -21.80 8.64
N TYR A 76 -19.58 -20.75 9.02
CA TYR A 76 -18.61 -20.80 10.14
C TYR A 76 -19.19 -20.26 11.45
N ARG A 77 -20.44 -19.75 11.44
CA ARG A 77 -21.13 -19.41 12.67
C ARG A 77 -21.55 -20.70 13.37
N GLN A 78 -20.96 -20.96 14.54
CA GLN A 78 -21.54 -21.89 15.49
C GLN A 78 -22.83 -21.28 16.02
N GLU A 79 -23.96 -21.98 15.88
CA GLU A 79 -25.22 -21.55 16.46
C GLU A 79 -25.06 -21.38 17.97
N GLY A 80 -25.34 -20.18 18.48
CA GLY A 80 -25.19 -19.84 19.90
C GLY A 80 -23.87 -19.19 20.31
N ALA A 81 -22.86 -19.11 19.44
CA ALA A 81 -21.61 -18.40 19.73
C ALA A 81 -21.61 -16.99 19.12
N SER A 82 -21.51 -15.97 19.97
CA SER A 82 -21.47 -14.56 19.57
C SER A 82 -20.12 -13.97 19.92
N ILE A 83 -19.29 -13.77 18.89
CA ILE A 83 -17.96 -13.14 19.03
C ILE A 83 -18.08 -11.75 19.68
N VAL A 84 -19.20 -11.06 19.47
CA VAL A 84 -19.45 -9.75 20.09
C VAL A 84 -19.64 -9.88 21.60
N ASP A 85 -20.39 -10.91 22.04
CA ASP A 85 -20.61 -11.14 23.47
C ASP A 85 -19.32 -11.61 24.17
N ASP A 86 -18.50 -12.42 23.49
CA ASP A 86 -17.18 -12.83 23.97
C ASP A 86 -16.24 -11.61 24.17
N LEU A 87 -16.21 -10.69 23.19
CA LEU A 87 -15.41 -9.47 23.29
C LEU A 87 -15.91 -8.50 24.37
N ILE A 88 -17.24 -8.41 24.56
CA ILE A 88 -17.83 -7.63 25.65
C ILE A 88 -17.45 -8.24 27.01
N ALA A 89 -17.50 -9.57 27.13
CA ALA A 89 -17.12 -10.26 28.36
C ALA A 89 -15.62 -10.07 28.66
N GLU A 90 -14.75 -10.16 27.65
CA GLU A 90 -13.31 -9.93 27.80
C GLU A 90 -13.01 -8.49 28.24
N ARG A 91 -13.64 -7.48 27.62
CA ARG A 91 -13.52 -6.07 28.03
C ARG A 91 -13.99 -5.83 29.46
N ARG A 92 -15.09 -6.46 29.89
CA ARG A 92 -15.58 -6.34 31.27
C ARG A 92 -14.64 -7.01 32.27
N ALA A 93 -14.07 -8.16 31.90
CA ALA A 93 -13.09 -8.86 32.73
C ALA A 93 -11.78 -8.06 32.86
N GLU A 94 -11.38 -7.34 31.81
CA GLU A 94 -10.23 -6.44 31.82
C GLU A 94 -10.50 -5.21 32.71
N ALA A 95 -11.67 -4.57 32.58
CA ALA A 95 -12.07 -3.44 33.43
C ALA A 95 -12.27 -3.80 34.92
N ALA A 96 -12.47 -5.08 35.26
CA ALA A 96 -12.55 -5.55 36.63
C ALA A 96 -11.17 -5.84 37.26
N ARG A 97 -10.09 -5.79 36.47
CA ARG A 97 -8.70 -5.97 36.92
C ARG A 97 -7.95 -4.65 37.14
N GLU A 98 -8.49 -3.55 36.61
CA GLU A 98 -8.03 -2.17 36.84
C GLU A 98 -8.72 -1.56 38.08
#